data_AF-A0A268TPV7-F1
#
_entry.id   AF-A0A268TPV7-F1
#
_cell.length_a   1.000
_cell.length_b   1.000
_cell.length_c   1.000
_cell.angle_alpha   90.00
_cell.angle_beta   90.00
_cell.angle_gamma   90.00
#
_symmetry.space_group_name_H-M   'P 1'
#
loop_
_entity.id
_entity.type
_entity.pdbx_description
1 polymer ?
#
loop_
_entity_poly.entity_id
_entity_poly.type
_entity_poly.pdbx_seq_one_letter_code
_entity_poly.pdbx_strand_id
1 'polypeptide(L)'
;MFYKEILPKEQQEILQYLKPITDKDFILFGGTAIALQLGHRVSVDFDFFRSEPLDQNEKTKISNLNFLNNFTTLQNEENTFVISVNGVKLSFFGGIDFVKLSKFKSFETLKIAQLEDLLATKLAVITQRVEYKDYIDVIHIINNGLSLQQGFKKAKEFYGNQLSIQDTLKTLIYFEGGDLYQLKDNEKEVLTKAVYGFNKLIQDKRLENTKQKTNPYEAVNIPMDEILLKLGYEYKREKCTKRNFTMENQNGDLVVISRMSNDHYLYFNPFNDNDRGNIHSFCKNRGVSLKEILYANTFEYAHKLQYTDPKEKESNSLKAIFEFEKFREAKGNSNYLEFQRGISRKISEAFNIKLDDHNNVCFPHYCLEKIPGFKKGEKDLEFICQSGYTLKFRNPLFKDRDGNPLNKPIKSLCYGGKGLEILKSPDCTHLSKVQNIIITESSIDSLSFFELKKERGERNFDFNNTLLCATGGNKNESTTKVLEFIRDRATEATFILAMDQDEKGKYFTEQLKELLKGRKIKEEYSEFKDFNDDLRAFKIISKDKLNLETNQDLKKSLENKMCQILKDLKNHRINPKQREFELQKLEVIKTICPFNRIQDKFYQEIVQEKELNLRR
;
A
#
# COMPACT_ATOMS: atom_id res chain seq x y z
N MET A 1 15.18 -36.76 27.03
CA MET A 1 14.09 -37.57 27.61
C MET A 1 13.27 -38.11 26.44
N PHE A 2 12.84 -39.36 26.50
CA PHE A 2 12.01 -40.01 25.48
C PHE A 2 10.72 -40.48 26.13
N TYR A 3 9.62 -40.46 25.37
CA TYR A 3 8.28 -40.80 25.82
C TYR A 3 7.88 -42.15 25.23
N LYS A 4 8.18 -43.24 25.93
CA LYS A 4 7.90 -44.62 25.46
C LYS A 4 6.40 -44.91 25.42
N GLU A 5 5.63 -44.26 26.29
CA GLU A 5 4.20 -44.40 26.46
C GLU A 5 3.37 -44.00 25.23
N ILE A 6 3.96 -43.26 24.29
CA ILE A 6 3.30 -42.91 23.02
C ILE A 6 3.20 -44.09 22.05
N LEU A 7 4.02 -45.14 22.26
CA LEU A 7 3.99 -46.34 21.45
C LEU A 7 2.88 -47.26 21.99
N PRO A 8 1.98 -47.80 21.14
CA PRO A 8 1.10 -48.89 21.51
C PRO A 8 1.86 -50.09 22.07
N LYS A 9 1.17 -50.94 22.82
CA LYS A 9 1.77 -52.07 23.53
C LYS A 9 2.58 -52.98 22.60
N GLU A 10 2.05 -53.27 21.43
CA GLU A 10 2.66 -54.11 20.39
C GLU A 10 3.98 -53.49 19.88
N GLN A 11 4.05 -52.16 19.75
CA GLN A 11 5.27 -51.44 19.38
C GLN A 11 6.30 -51.41 20.50
N GLN A 12 5.87 -51.37 21.76
CA GLN A 12 6.80 -51.45 22.90
C GLN A 12 7.41 -52.85 23.03
N GLU A 13 6.64 -53.90 22.75
CA GLU A 13 7.09 -55.29 22.79
C GLU A 13 8.14 -55.58 21.70
N ILE A 14 7.96 -55.06 20.49
CA ILE A 14 8.92 -55.26 19.39
C ILE A 14 10.21 -54.44 19.57
N LEU A 15 10.15 -53.32 20.30
CA LEU A 15 11.25 -52.37 20.46
C LEU A 15 12.56 -53.05 20.90
N GLN A 16 12.51 -53.94 21.90
CA GLN A 16 13.68 -54.66 22.42
C GLN A 16 14.41 -55.53 21.38
N TYR A 17 13.76 -55.86 20.26
CA TYR A 17 14.31 -56.72 19.22
C TYR A 17 14.85 -55.95 18.02
N LEU A 18 14.71 -54.62 17.97
CA LEU A 18 15.11 -53.80 16.82
C LEU A 18 16.61 -53.49 16.73
N LYS A 19 17.43 -53.97 17.70
CA LYS A 19 18.88 -53.71 17.70
C LYS A 19 19.58 -54.13 16.40
N PRO A 20 19.32 -55.34 15.85
CA PRO A 20 19.96 -55.79 14.60
C PRO A 20 19.63 -54.92 13.39
N ILE A 21 18.49 -54.20 13.41
CA ILE A 21 18.15 -53.22 12.36
C ILE A 21 19.09 -52.03 12.46
N THR A 22 19.27 -51.47 13.66
CA THR A 22 20.16 -50.31 13.85
C THR A 22 21.64 -50.62 13.66
N ASP A 23 22.04 -51.89 13.86
CA ASP A 23 23.39 -52.37 13.56
C ASP A 23 23.68 -52.41 12.06
N LYS A 24 22.64 -52.37 11.22
CA LYS A 24 22.72 -52.23 9.76
C LYS A 24 22.56 -50.76 9.30
N ASP A 25 22.92 -49.83 10.18
CA ASP A 25 22.92 -48.37 9.94
C ASP A 25 21.58 -47.75 9.58
N PHE A 26 20.49 -48.43 9.94
CA PHE A 26 19.16 -47.82 9.90
C PHE A 26 18.96 -46.83 11.04
N ILE A 27 18.39 -45.67 10.70
CA ILE A 27 18.00 -44.60 11.60
C ILE A 27 16.48 -44.44 11.51
N LEU A 28 15.80 -44.34 12.65
CA LEU A 28 14.39 -44.08 12.73
C LEU A 28 14.10 -42.61 12.40
N PHE A 29 13.28 -42.41 11.37
CA PHE A 29 12.77 -41.12 10.89
C PHE A 29 11.24 -41.07 11.04
N GLY A 30 10.63 -40.02 10.49
CA GLY A 30 9.18 -39.91 10.37
C GLY A 30 8.47 -39.48 11.65
N GLY A 31 7.17 -39.73 11.71
CA GLY A 31 6.30 -39.25 12.79
C GLY A 31 6.62 -39.87 14.15
N THR A 32 6.94 -41.16 14.17
CA THR A 32 7.25 -41.90 15.40
C THR A 32 8.54 -41.42 16.05
N ALA A 33 9.55 -41.06 15.26
CA ALA A 33 10.80 -40.46 15.77
C ALA A 33 10.57 -39.11 16.48
N ILE A 34 9.60 -38.33 16.01
CA ILE A 34 9.22 -37.04 16.62
C ILE A 34 8.40 -37.31 17.89
N ALA A 35 7.39 -38.18 17.81
CA ALA A 35 6.51 -38.50 18.92
C ALA A 35 7.27 -39.12 20.11
N LEU A 36 8.24 -40.00 19.86
CA LEU A 36 9.13 -40.52 20.90
C LEU A 36 9.95 -39.43 21.61
N GLN A 37 10.32 -38.35 20.90
CA GLN A 37 11.12 -37.27 21.48
C GLN A 37 10.27 -36.20 22.19
N LEU A 38 9.01 -36.02 21.78
CA LEU A 38 8.17 -34.89 22.23
C LEU A 38 6.91 -35.30 22.99
N GLY A 39 6.50 -36.57 22.96
CA GLY A 39 5.37 -37.06 23.76
C GLY A 39 4.00 -36.54 23.32
N HIS A 40 3.91 -35.92 22.14
CA HIS A 40 2.77 -35.07 21.77
C HIS A 40 1.60 -35.79 21.08
N ARG A 41 1.81 -37.02 20.62
CA ARG A 41 0.76 -37.89 20.07
C ARG A 41 1.18 -39.35 20.05
N VAL A 42 0.21 -40.25 19.94
CA VAL A 42 0.45 -41.67 19.61
C VAL A 42 0.92 -41.78 18.15
N SER A 43 1.83 -42.71 17.89
CA SER A 43 2.29 -43.08 16.54
C SER A 43 2.36 -44.59 16.42
N VAL A 44 2.13 -45.16 15.24
CA VAL A 44 1.81 -46.59 15.08
C VAL A 44 2.67 -47.32 14.04
N ASP A 45 3.67 -46.64 13.46
CA ASP A 45 4.61 -47.18 12.48
C ASP A 45 6.07 -46.95 12.89
N PHE A 46 7.01 -47.71 12.33
CA PHE A 46 8.45 -47.39 12.41
C PHE A 46 9.00 -47.22 11.00
N ASP A 47 9.55 -46.04 10.71
CA ASP A 47 10.12 -45.70 9.42
C ASP A 47 11.66 -45.62 9.50
N PHE A 48 12.33 -46.67 9.05
CA PHE A 48 13.78 -46.83 9.08
C PHE A 48 14.42 -46.41 7.78
N PHE A 49 15.34 -45.45 7.86
CA PHE A 49 16.04 -44.88 6.73
C PHE A 49 17.52 -45.26 6.81
N ARG A 50 18.12 -45.61 5.68
CA ARG A 50 19.57 -45.78 5.55
C ARG A 50 20.08 -45.15 4.27
N SER A 51 21.37 -44.85 4.25
CA SER A 51 22.02 -44.27 3.09
C SER A 51 22.35 -45.27 2.00
N GLU A 52 22.77 -46.47 2.37
CA GLU A 52 23.16 -47.50 1.40
C GLU A 52 21.92 -48.09 0.67
N PRO A 53 22.03 -48.42 -0.63
CA PRO A 53 20.93 -48.98 -1.41
C PRO A 53 20.33 -50.23 -0.78
N LEU A 54 19.00 -50.36 -0.76
CA LEU A 54 18.30 -51.53 -0.23
C LEU A 54 17.96 -52.51 -1.36
N ASP A 55 18.93 -53.34 -1.71
CA ASP A 55 18.80 -54.40 -2.71
C ASP A 55 18.11 -55.67 -2.16
N GLN A 56 17.87 -56.66 -3.03
CA GLN A 56 17.19 -57.90 -2.65
C GLN A 56 17.98 -58.73 -1.61
N ASN A 57 19.31 -58.68 -1.63
CA ASN A 57 20.15 -59.42 -0.67
C ASN A 57 20.00 -58.82 0.74
N GLU A 58 20.03 -57.50 0.83
CA GLU A 58 19.84 -56.76 2.07
C GLU A 58 18.43 -56.94 2.65
N LYS A 59 17.40 -56.95 1.80
CA LYS A 59 16.03 -57.29 2.23
C LYS A 59 15.92 -58.73 2.74
N THR A 60 16.64 -59.66 2.13
CA THR A 60 16.70 -61.06 2.59
C THR A 60 17.37 -61.14 3.97
N LYS A 61 18.46 -60.39 4.19
CA LYS A 61 19.12 -60.30 5.50
C LYS A 61 18.21 -59.71 6.57
N ILE A 62 17.39 -58.71 6.23
CA ILE A 62 16.38 -58.17 7.16
C ILE A 62 15.33 -59.23 7.46
N SER A 63 14.80 -59.90 6.44
CA SER A 63 13.76 -60.93 6.56
C SER A 63 14.19 -62.13 7.42
N ASN A 64 15.49 -62.43 7.47
CA ASN A 64 16.06 -63.52 8.24
C ASN A 64 16.34 -63.18 9.72
N LEU A 65 15.95 -61.99 10.19
CA LEU A 65 16.13 -61.64 11.60
C LEU A 65 15.16 -62.43 12.49
N ASN A 66 15.71 -63.10 13.50
CA ASN A 66 14.98 -64.06 14.36
C ASN A 66 13.72 -63.53 15.06
N PHE A 67 13.53 -62.22 15.18
CA PHE A 67 12.33 -61.65 15.80
C PHE A 67 11.18 -61.43 14.79
N LEU A 68 11.45 -61.60 13.49
CA LEU A 68 10.48 -61.42 12.41
C LEU A 68 9.79 -62.74 12.03
N ASN A 69 9.67 -63.70 12.95
CA ASN A 69 9.29 -65.08 12.61
C ASN A 69 7.89 -65.29 11.99
N ASN A 70 7.08 -64.24 11.78
CA ASN A 70 5.80 -64.27 11.04
C ASN A 70 5.43 -62.88 10.49
N PHE A 71 6.28 -62.28 9.64
CA PHE A 71 5.96 -60.99 9.02
C PHE A 71 5.14 -61.14 7.73
N THR A 72 4.29 -60.14 7.45
CA THR A 72 3.61 -60.01 6.14
C THR A 72 4.26 -58.90 5.33
N THR A 73 4.68 -59.19 4.10
CA THR A 73 5.17 -58.16 3.18
C THR A 73 4.02 -57.32 2.67
N LEU A 74 4.09 -55.99 2.88
CA LEU A 74 3.12 -55.03 2.38
C LEU A 74 3.60 -54.35 1.09
N GLN A 75 4.90 -54.09 0.97
CA GLN A 75 5.51 -53.48 -0.22
C GLN A 75 6.96 -53.97 -0.37
N ASN A 76 7.37 -54.28 -1.59
CA ASN A 76 8.74 -54.67 -1.91
C ASN A 76 9.13 -54.11 -3.28
N GLU A 77 9.79 -52.95 -3.26
CA GLU A 77 10.21 -52.20 -4.45
C GLU A 77 11.68 -51.81 -4.34
N GLU A 78 12.30 -51.33 -5.41
CA GLU A 78 13.67 -50.84 -5.33
C GLU A 78 13.80 -49.80 -4.20
N ASN A 79 14.81 -49.98 -3.35
CA ASN A 79 15.07 -49.14 -2.18
C ASN A 79 13.96 -49.07 -1.12
N THR A 80 12.86 -49.82 -1.25
CA THR A 80 11.72 -49.79 -0.32
C THR A 80 11.30 -51.19 0.08
N PHE A 81 11.18 -51.45 1.37
CA PHE A 81 10.68 -52.71 1.91
C PHE A 81 9.79 -52.44 3.12
N VAL A 82 8.52 -52.79 3.03
CA VAL A 82 7.53 -52.53 4.09
C VAL A 82 6.93 -53.85 4.52
N ILE A 83 6.99 -54.12 5.82
CA ILE A 83 6.48 -55.35 6.44
C ILE A 83 5.57 -55.04 7.62
N SER A 84 4.68 -55.96 7.93
CA SER A 84 3.90 -55.96 9.17
C SER A 84 4.33 -57.13 10.05
N VAL A 85 4.65 -56.86 11.31
CA VAL A 85 5.06 -57.84 12.30
C VAL A 85 4.12 -57.73 13.49
N ASN A 86 3.31 -58.76 13.73
CA ASN A 86 2.30 -58.75 14.79
C ASN A 86 1.40 -57.49 14.77
N GLY A 87 1.03 -57.02 13.58
CA GLY A 87 0.22 -55.81 13.39
C GLY A 87 1.00 -54.49 13.40
N VAL A 88 2.29 -54.49 13.75
CA VAL A 88 3.15 -53.29 13.71
C VAL A 88 3.77 -53.13 12.33
N LYS A 89 3.60 -51.95 11.72
CA LYS A 89 4.20 -51.63 10.42
C LYS A 89 5.66 -51.18 10.59
N LEU A 90 6.57 -51.87 9.90
CA LEU A 90 7.98 -51.49 9.77
C LEU A 90 8.27 -51.16 8.30
N SER A 91 8.65 -49.92 8.02
CA SER A 91 9.05 -49.45 6.70
C SER A 91 10.57 -49.29 6.67
N PHE A 92 11.23 -49.83 5.64
CA PHE A 92 12.67 -49.70 5.41
C PHE A 92 12.91 -49.01 4.08
N PHE A 93 13.68 -47.93 4.12
CA PHE A 93 14.05 -47.14 2.95
C PHE A 93 15.58 -47.04 2.83
N GLY A 94 16.12 -47.36 1.66
CA GLY A 94 17.55 -47.31 1.34
C GLY A 94 17.88 -46.31 0.23
N GLY A 95 19.17 -46.10 -0.03
CA GLY A 95 19.62 -45.18 -1.07
C GLY A 95 19.34 -43.70 -0.76
N ILE A 96 19.21 -43.34 0.52
CA ILE A 96 18.88 -41.98 0.94
C ILE A 96 20.15 -41.26 1.39
N ASP A 97 20.79 -40.56 0.47
CA ASP A 97 22.11 -39.93 0.69
C ASP A 97 22.17 -39.04 1.93
N PHE A 98 21.12 -38.27 2.21
CA PHE A 98 21.10 -37.35 3.34
C PHE A 98 21.16 -38.05 4.71
N VAL A 99 20.88 -39.36 4.79
CA VAL A 99 21.04 -40.13 6.02
C VAL A 99 22.50 -40.15 6.47
N LYS A 100 23.47 -40.08 5.54
CA LYS A 100 24.91 -39.93 5.88
C LYS A 100 25.22 -38.64 6.65
N LEU A 101 24.40 -37.61 6.44
CA LEU A 101 24.54 -36.28 7.05
C LEU A 101 23.69 -36.11 8.32
N SER A 102 22.92 -37.14 8.66
CA SER A 102 21.94 -37.08 9.74
C SER A 102 22.58 -37.48 11.07
N LYS A 103 22.21 -36.76 12.13
CA LYS A 103 22.64 -37.08 13.49
C LYS A 103 21.54 -37.88 14.17
N PHE A 104 21.93 -38.78 15.06
CA PHE A 104 20.97 -39.56 15.84
C PHE A 104 21.21 -39.47 17.34
N LYS A 105 20.15 -39.77 18.09
CA LYS A 105 20.20 -40.06 19.52
C LYS A 105 19.88 -41.54 19.69
N SER A 106 20.64 -42.22 20.55
CA SER A 106 20.34 -43.60 20.92
C SER A 106 19.20 -43.62 21.94
N PHE A 107 18.21 -44.48 21.71
CA PHE A 107 17.13 -44.76 22.64
C PHE A 107 16.83 -46.25 22.62
N GLU A 108 17.11 -46.94 23.73
CA GLU A 108 17.05 -48.40 23.80
C GLU A 108 17.82 -49.04 22.62
N THR A 109 17.11 -49.75 21.75
CA THR A 109 17.64 -50.41 20.55
C THR A 109 17.65 -49.53 19.31
N LEU A 110 17.09 -48.32 19.38
CA LEU A 110 16.87 -47.42 18.25
C LEU A 110 17.99 -46.38 18.12
N LYS A 111 18.34 -46.04 16.87
CA LYS A 111 19.01 -44.80 16.49
C LYS A 111 17.92 -43.86 15.97
N ILE A 112 17.60 -42.78 16.67
CA ILE A 112 16.50 -41.87 16.33
C ILE A 112 17.08 -40.58 15.76
N ALA A 113 16.61 -40.15 14.59
CA ALA A 113 17.04 -38.89 13.98
C ALA A 113 16.81 -37.69 14.91
N GLN A 114 17.72 -36.71 14.86
CA GLN A 114 17.56 -35.50 15.65
C GLN A 114 16.37 -34.66 15.15
N LEU A 115 15.76 -33.88 16.05
CA LEU A 115 14.58 -33.05 15.72
C LEU A 115 14.84 -32.07 14.57
N GLU A 116 16.07 -31.61 14.36
CA GLU A 116 16.45 -30.77 13.21
C GLU A 116 16.27 -31.51 11.87
N ASP A 117 16.73 -32.76 11.80
CA ASP A 117 16.62 -33.62 10.61
C ASP A 117 15.15 -34.00 10.35
N LEU A 118 14.41 -34.26 11.43
CA LEU A 118 12.99 -34.56 11.37
C LEU A 118 12.17 -33.35 10.90
N LEU A 119 12.48 -32.15 11.38
CA LEU A 119 11.84 -30.92 10.90
C LEU A 119 12.04 -30.72 9.40
N ALA A 120 13.28 -30.92 8.91
CA ALA A 120 13.60 -30.83 7.49
C ALA A 120 12.74 -31.78 6.65
N THR A 121 12.60 -33.04 7.09
CA THR A 121 11.78 -34.03 6.38
C THR A 121 10.29 -33.66 6.38
N LYS A 122 9.77 -33.09 7.48
CA LYS A 122 8.39 -32.61 7.54
C LYS A 122 8.13 -31.43 6.61
N LEU A 123 9.03 -30.45 6.59
CA LEU A 123 8.94 -29.29 5.70
C LEU A 123 8.97 -29.69 4.21
N ALA A 124 9.64 -30.80 3.87
CA ALA A 124 9.69 -31.31 2.50
C ALA A 124 8.43 -32.05 2.04
N VAL A 125 7.73 -32.67 2.98
CA VAL A 125 6.55 -33.51 2.67
C VAL A 125 5.24 -32.74 2.82
N ILE A 126 5.21 -31.66 3.62
CA ILE A 126 3.98 -30.92 3.92
C ILE A 126 3.30 -30.31 2.67
N THR A 127 4.06 -29.99 1.63
CA THR A 127 3.51 -29.49 0.34
C THR A 127 2.92 -30.59 -0.53
N GLN A 128 3.26 -31.85 -0.26
CA GLN A 128 2.80 -33.02 -1.01
C GLN A 128 1.55 -33.64 -0.38
N ARG A 129 1.41 -33.52 0.94
CA ARG A 129 0.23 -33.99 1.68
C ARG A 129 -0.08 -33.07 2.85
N VAL A 130 -1.35 -32.70 2.97
CA VAL A 130 -1.87 -31.78 3.99
C VAL A 130 -2.63 -32.58 5.03
N GLU A 131 -1.91 -33.13 6.01
CA GLU A 131 -2.46 -33.99 7.07
C GLU A 131 -2.20 -33.36 8.46
N TYR A 132 -3.19 -33.46 9.36
CA TYR A 132 -3.15 -32.91 10.72
C TYR A 132 -1.88 -33.28 11.49
N LYS A 133 -1.48 -34.56 11.43
CA LYS A 133 -0.28 -35.05 12.12
C LYS A 133 1.01 -34.37 11.65
N ASP A 134 1.12 -34.00 10.37
CA ASP A 134 2.31 -33.35 9.84
C ASP A 134 2.42 -31.90 10.36
N TYR A 135 1.30 -31.20 10.52
CA TYR A 135 1.24 -29.85 11.10
C TYR A 135 1.56 -29.87 12.59
N ILE A 136 0.93 -30.81 13.32
CA ILE A 136 1.16 -31.00 14.75
C ILE A 136 2.62 -31.36 15.05
N ASP A 137 3.24 -32.21 14.24
CA ASP A 137 4.66 -32.54 14.37
C ASP A 137 5.54 -31.28 14.21
N VAL A 138 5.27 -30.42 13.22
CA VAL A 138 6.00 -29.15 13.04
C VAL A 138 5.77 -28.18 14.21
N ILE A 139 4.53 -28.03 14.68
CA ILE A 139 4.18 -27.17 15.82
C ILE A 139 4.95 -27.58 17.07
N HIS A 140 4.95 -28.86 17.41
CA HIS A 140 5.60 -29.33 18.63
C HIS A 140 7.12 -29.25 18.55
N ILE A 141 7.70 -29.45 17.35
CA ILE A 141 9.13 -29.18 17.14
C ILE A 141 9.44 -27.70 17.37
N ILE A 142 8.61 -26.78 16.85
CA ILE A 142 8.81 -25.34 17.04
C ILE A 142 8.69 -24.95 18.52
N ASN A 143 7.67 -25.46 19.21
CA ASN A 143 7.49 -25.24 20.64
C ASN A 143 8.62 -25.81 21.49
N ASN A 144 9.36 -26.80 20.99
CA ASN A 144 10.57 -27.34 21.61
C ASN A 144 11.82 -26.44 21.40
N GLY A 145 11.69 -25.29 20.75
CA GLY A 145 12.74 -24.28 20.60
C GLY A 145 13.45 -24.28 19.24
N LEU A 146 13.01 -25.10 18.29
CA LEU A 146 13.54 -25.12 16.92
C LEU A 146 12.84 -24.08 16.06
N SER A 147 13.61 -23.39 15.22
CA SER A 147 13.09 -22.41 14.27
C SER A 147 12.89 -23.00 12.87
N LEU A 148 11.96 -22.43 12.10
CA LEU A 148 11.84 -22.74 10.65
C LEU A 148 13.15 -22.48 9.90
N GLN A 149 13.98 -21.53 10.36
CA GLN A 149 15.28 -21.27 9.77
C GLN A 149 16.24 -22.46 9.89
N GLN A 150 16.27 -23.12 11.05
CA GLN A 150 17.05 -24.34 11.24
C GLN A 150 16.51 -25.46 10.34
N GLY A 151 15.18 -25.61 10.30
CA GLY A 151 14.51 -26.58 9.43
C GLY A 151 14.85 -26.41 7.95
N PHE A 152 14.70 -25.20 7.40
CA PHE A 152 15.02 -24.93 5.98
C PHE A 152 16.51 -25.02 5.67
N LYS A 153 17.39 -24.64 6.62
CA LYS A 153 18.84 -24.83 6.44
C LYS A 153 19.14 -26.32 6.28
N LYS A 154 18.57 -27.16 7.14
CA LYS A 154 18.79 -28.61 7.11
C LYS A 154 18.12 -29.27 5.90
N ALA A 155 16.92 -28.82 5.53
CA ALA A 155 16.25 -29.26 4.30
C ALA A 155 17.06 -28.94 3.04
N LYS A 156 17.75 -27.79 3.01
CA LYS A 156 18.66 -27.44 1.92
C LYS A 156 19.88 -28.34 1.86
N GLU A 157 20.40 -28.80 3.01
CA GLU A 157 21.47 -29.81 3.05
C GLU A 157 21.00 -31.16 2.50
N PHE A 158 19.73 -31.53 2.73
CA PHE A 158 19.17 -32.82 2.33
C PHE A 158 18.73 -32.88 0.86
N TYR A 159 18.05 -31.83 0.38
CA TYR A 159 17.36 -31.82 -0.91
C TYR A 159 17.88 -30.73 -1.87
N GLY A 160 18.90 -29.97 -1.47
CA GLY A 160 19.43 -28.86 -2.27
C GLY A 160 18.36 -27.78 -2.53
N ASN A 161 18.21 -27.40 -3.80
CA ASN A 161 17.23 -26.38 -4.23
C ASN A 161 15.90 -27.00 -4.72
N GLN A 162 15.67 -28.29 -4.50
CA GLN A 162 14.42 -28.96 -4.92
C GLN A 162 13.21 -28.50 -4.08
N LEU A 163 13.45 -27.99 -2.88
CA LEU A 163 12.42 -27.53 -1.96
C LEU A 163 12.12 -26.04 -2.15
N SER A 164 10.87 -25.72 -2.48
CA SER A 164 10.38 -24.35 -2.53
C SER A 164 10.03 -23.85 -1.13
N ILE A 165 10.90 -23.00 -0.57
CA ILE A 165 10.68 -22.37 0.75
C ILE A 165 9.34 -21.62 0.76
N GLN A 166 9.00 -20.91 -0.32
CA GLN A 166 7.78 -20.12 -0.38
C GLN A 166 6.52 -20.99 -0.34
N ASP A 167 6.51 -22.10 -1.06
CA ASP A 167 5.34 -22.99 -1.11
C ASP A 167 5.18 -23.74 0.21
N THR A 168 6.29 -24.16 0.84
CA THR A 168 6.25 -24.71 2.20
C THR A 168 5.70 -23.71 3.21
N LEU A 169 6.14 -22.44 3.17
CA LEU A 169 5.64 -21.39 4.08
C LEU A 169 4.15 -21.09 3.87
N LYS A 170 3.68 -21.05 2.62
CA LYS A 170 2.25 -20.88 2.30
C LYS A 170 1.43 -22.05 2.81
N THR A 171 1.94 -23.27 2.63
CA THR A 171 1.26 -24.49 3.09
C THR A 171 1.16 -24.50 4.61
N LEU A 172 2.21 -24.13 5.35
CA LEU A 172 2.18 -24.04 6.82
C LEU A 172 1.11 -23.10 7.40
N ILE A 173 0.59 -22.16 6.61
CA ILE A 173 -0.49 -21.24 7.01
C ILE A 173 -1.82 -21.52 6.29
N TYR A 174 -1.92 -22.64 5.57
CA TYR A 174 -3.14 -23.11 4.94
C TYR A 174 -3.87 -24.06 5.89
N PHE A 175 -5.04 -23.64 6.39
CA PHE A 175 -5.79 -24.37 7.42
C PHE A 175 -7.12 -24.97 6.93
N GLU A 176 -7.36 -24.95 5.61
CA GLU A 176 -8.63 -25.37 5.00
C GLU A 176 -8.56 -26.76 4.33
N GLY A 177 -7.42 -27.45 4.45
CA GLY A 177 -7.19 -28.75 3.79
C GLY A 177 -7.53 -29.97 4.65
N GLY A 178 -8.00 -31.04 4.02
CA GLY A 178 -8.06 -32.39 4.60
C GLY A 178 -8.70 -32.46 5.99
N ASP A 179 -7.94 -32.98 6.95
CA ASP A 179 -8.34 -33.17 8.34
C ASP A 179 -7.84 -32.05 9.29
N LEU A 180 -7.42 -30.90 8.74
CA LEU A 180 -6.87 -29.77 9.49
C LEU A 180 -7.89 -29.00 10.33
N TYR A 181 -9.19 -29.29 10.19
CA TYR A 181 -10.21 -28.77 11.11
C TYR A 181 -9.96 -29.17 12.57
N GLN A 182 -9.13 -30.19 12.80
CA GLN A 182 -8.67 -30.62 14.13
C GLN A 182 -7.66 -29.66 14.77
N LEU A 183 -7.03 -28.75 14.00
CA LEU A 183 -6.12 -27.75 14.54
C LEU A 183 -6.88 -26.70 15.35
N LYS A 184 -6.42 -26.49 16.58
CA LYS A 184 -6.93 -25.44 17.47
C LYS A 184 -6.35 -24.08 17.06
N ASP A 185 -7.02 -23.00 17.48
CA ASP A 185 -6.58 -21.65 17.07
C ASP A 185 -5.21 -21.25 17.63
N ASN A 186 -4.86 -21.73 18.82
CA ASN A 186 -3.51 -21.54 19.38
C ASN A 186 -2.43 -22.26 18.55
N GLU A 187 -2.73 -23.43 18.00
CA GLU A 187 -1.83 -24.20 17.13
C GLU A 187 -1.61 -23.48 15.79
N LYS A 188 -2.67 -22.93 15.20
CA LYS A 188 -2.60 -22.08 13.99
C LYS A 188 -1.78 -20.82 14.24
N GLU A 189 -1.90 -20.23 15.42
CA GLU A 189 -1.14 -19.04 15.82
C GLU A 189 0.37 -19.32 15.91
N VAL A 190 0.78 -20.49 16.42
CA VAL A 190 2.21 -20.90 16.46
C VAL A 190 2.81 -20.93 15.07
N LEU A 191 2.14 -21.57 14.12
CA LEU A 191 2.61 -21.65 12.73
C LEU A 191 2.67 -20.27 12.07
N THR A 192 1.64 -19.45 12.27
CA THR A 192 1.58 -18.09 11.73
C THR A 192 2.73 -17.22 12.27
N LYS A 193 3.00 -17.28 13.58
CA LYS A 193 4.12 -16.58 14.21
C LYS A 193 5.48 -17.07 13.69
N ALA A 194 5.64 -18.38 13.54
CA ALA A 194 6.88 -18.97 13.04
C ALA A 194 7.18 -18.54 11.59
N VAL A 195 6.18 -18.57 10.71
CA VAL A 195 6.29 -18.12 9.30
C VAL A 195 6.60 -16.63 9.23
N TYR A 196 5.90 -15.81 10.03
CA TYR A 196 6.16 -14.38 10.10
C TYR A 196 7.58 -14.06 10.60
N GLY A 197 8.03 -14.74 11.66
CA GLY A 197 9.39 -14.59 12.19
C GLY A 197 10.48 -14.98 11.20
N PHE A 198 10.28 -16.07 10.45
CA PHE A 198 11.21 -16.48 9.39
C PHE A 198 11.30 -15.44 8.26
N ASN A 199 10.16 -14.91 7.80
CA ASN A 199 10.13 -13.87 6.76
C ASN A 199 10.84 -12.58 7.20
N LYS A 200 10.66 -12.17 8.47
CA LYS A 200 11.39 -11.03 9.05
C LYS A 200 12.91 -11.27 9.05
N LEU A 201 13.35 -12.45 9.50
CA LEU A 201 14.77 -12.79 9.55
C LEU A 201 15.43 -12.84 8.16
N ILE A 202 14.71 -13.29 7.12
CA ILE A 202 15.20 -13.25 5.74
C ILE A 202 15.31 -11.81 5.23
N GLN A 203 14.40 -10.91 5.61
CA GLN A 203 14.52 -9.48 5.31
C GLN A 203 15.73 -8.86 6.02
N ASP A 204 15.94 -9.17 7.30
CA ASP A 204 17.07 -8.69 8.10
C ASP A 204 18.42 -9.20 7.55
N LYS A 205 18.52 -10.47 7.16
CA LYS A 205 19.73 -11.02 6.53
C LYS A 205 19.99 -10.48 5.11
N ARG A 206 18.93 -10.15 4.36
CA ARG A 206 19.07 -9.42 3.09
C ARG A 206 19.62 -8.02 3.33
N LEU A 207 19.29 -7.38 4.45
CA LEU A 207 19.83 -6.08 4.88
C LEU A 207 21.28 -6.17 5.42
N GLU A 208 21.68 -7.28 6.05
CA GLU A 208 23.06 -7.52 6.53
C GLU A 208 24.05 -7.89 5.41
N ASN A 209 23.64 -8.73 4.44
CA ASN A 209 24.50 -9.09 3.30
C ASN A 209 24.77 -7.92 2.35
N THR A 210 24.00 -6.84 2.44
CA THR A 210 24.26 -5.56 1.77
C THR A 210 25.38 -4.73 2.39
N LYS A 211 25.95 -5.11 3.56
CA LYS A 211 26.95 -4.31 4.30
C LYS A 211 28.44 -4.67 4.06
N GLN A 212 28.80 -5.66 3.24
CA GLN A 212 30.19 -6.18 3.19
C GLN A 212 30.92 -6.21 1.83
N LYS A 213 30.47 -5.50 0.80
CA LYS A 213 31.30 -5.22 -0.40
C LYS A 213 31.01 -3.80 -0.89
N THR A 214 32.05 -2.96 -0.98
CA THR A 214 31.98 -1.59 -1.50
C THR A 214 31.39 -1.62 -2.91
N ASN A 215 30.16 -1.13 -3.01
CA ASN A 215 29.32 -1.22 -4.20
C ASN A 215 28.95 0.21 -4.64
N PRO A 216 29.02 0.57 -5.94
CA PRO A 216 28.54 1.85 -6.47
C PRO A 216 27.09 2.25 -6.10
N TYR A 217 26.33 1.37 -5.45
CA TYR A 217 25.01 1.67 -4.87
C TYR A 217 25.05 2.38 -3.50
N GLU A 218 26.19 2.45 -2.80
CA GLU A 218 26.31 3.16 -1.52
C GLU A 218 26.14 4.68 -1.65
N ALA A 219 26.35 5.23 -2.85
CA ALA A 219 26.11 6.65 -3.13
C ALA A 219 24.63 7.05 -3.02
N VAL A 220 23.70 6.11 -3.25
CA VAL A 220 22.25 6.38 -3.27
C VAL A 220 21.68 6.56 -1.86
N ASN A 221 22.41 6.10 -0.83
CA ASN A 221 22.04 6.24 0.58
C ASN A 221 22.64 7.50 1.23
N ILE A 222 23.41 8.28 0.48
CA ILE A 222 24.00 9.51 0.98
C ILE A 222 22.90 10.57 1.07
N PRO A 223 22.76 11.29 2.20
CA PRO A 223 21.78 12.36 2.37
C PRO A 223 21.95 13.42 1.27
N MET A 224 21.14 13.29 0.23
CA MET A 224 21.28 14.09 -0.98
C MET A 224 21.03 15.56 -0.70
N ASP A 225 20.14 15.84 0.24
CA ASP A 225 19.82 17.17 0.75
C ASP A 225 21.03 17.84 1.41
N GLU A 226 21.82 17.11 2.20
CA GLU A 226 23.05 17.64 2.81
C GLU A 226 24.15 17.92 1.76
N ILE A 227 24.24 17.11 0.71
CA ILE A 227 25.14 17.38 -0.42
C ILE A 227 24.71 18.67 -1.13
N LEU A 228 23.41 18.81 -1.40
CA LEU A 228 22.90 19.96 -2.14
C LEU A 228 23.07 21.26 -1.35
N LEU A 229 22.93 21.24 -0.02
CA LEU A 229 23.27 22.39 0.83
C LEU A 229 24.71 22.87 0.61
N LYS A 230 25.67 21.95 0.50
CA LYS A 230 27.08 22.27 0.24
C LYS A 230 27.30 22.82 -1.17
N LEU A 231 26.42 22.51 -2.11
CA LEU A 231 26.43 23.01 -3.49
C LEU A 231 25.65 24.33 -3.66
N GLY A 232 25.27 24.99 -2.55
CA GLY A 232 24.59 26.28 -2.59
C GLY A 232 23.09 26.20 -2.86
N TYR A 233 22.47 25.04 -2.62
CA TYR A 233 21.02 24.91 -2.61
C TYR A 233 20.45 25.23 -1.23
N GLU A 234 19.23 25.76 -1.20
CA GLU A 234 18.49 26.09 0.01
C GLU A 234 17.14 25.34 0.02
N TYR A 235 16.66 24.96 1.21
CA TYR A 235 15.36 24.31 1.36
C TYR A 235 14.21 25.28 1.10
N LYS A 236 13.30 24.89 0.21
CA LYS A 236 11.93 25.42 0.17
C LYS A 236 11.09 24.74 1.24
N ARG A 237 11.31 25.12 2.51
CA ARG A 237 10.77 24.45 3.71
C ARG A 237 9.27 24.18 3.64
N GLU A 238 8.51 25.06 2.99
CA GLU A 238 7.06 24.95 2.78
C GLU A 238 6.63 23.85 1.79
N LYS A 239 7.57 23.33 1.00
CA LYS A 239 7.39 22.21 0.07
C LYS A 239 8.19 20.98 0.50
N CYS A 240 8.70 20.97 1.73
CA CYS A 240 9.37 19.83 2.33
C CYS A 240 8.38 19.03 3.20
N THR A 241 8.54 17.72 3.18
CA THR A 241 7.86 16.74 4.04
C THR A 241 8.93 15.85 4.67
N LYS A 242 8.55 14.98 5.62
CA LYS A 242 9.51 14.05 6.27
C LYS A 242 10.33 13.19 5.29
N ARG A 243 9.80 12.94 4.09
CA ARG A 243 10.42 12.09 3.07
C ARG A 243 10.67 12.80 1.75
N ASN A 244 10.27 14.06 1.58
CA ASN A 244 10.51 14.76 0.32
C ASN A 244 11.01 16.17 0.61
N PHE A 245 12.15 16.56 0.06
CA PHE A 245 12.76 17.87 0.26
C PHE A 245 12.78 18.62 -1.07
N THR A 246 12.19 19.81 -1.12
CA THR A 246 12.31 20.68 -2.30
C THR A 246 13.43 21.67 -2.04
N MET A 247 14.39 21.77 -2.97
CA MET A 247 15.56 22.64 -2.85
C MET A 247 15.77 23.47 -4.12
N GLU A 248 16.31 24.67 -3.97
CA GLU A 248 16.62 25.60 -5.07
C GLU A 248 17.98 26.26 -4.84
N ASN A 249 18.75 26.52 -5.90
CA ASN A 249 19.99 27.30 -5.81
C ASN A 249 19.81 28.75 -6.31
N GLN A 250 20.85 29.57 -6.14
CA GLN A 250 20.86 30.98 -6.56
C GLN A 250 20.67 31.19 -8.08
N ASN A 251 20.89 30.15 -8.88
CA ASN A 251 20.69 30.17 -10.33
C ASN A 251 19.26 29.76 -10.76
N GLY A 252 18.36 29.48 -9.80
CA GLY A 252 16.99 29.06 -10.06
C GLY A 252 16.81 27.58 -10.40
N ASP A 253 17.84 26.74 -10.18
CA ASP A 253 17.75 25.28 -10.39
C ASP A 253 16.95 24.64 -9.25
N LEU A 254 15.75 24.14 -9.56
CA LEU A 254 14.80 23.56 -8.61
C LEU A 254 14.80 22.04 -8.71
N VAL A 255 15.02 21.38 -7.57
CA VAL A 255 15.02 19.92 -7.48
C VAL A 255 14.21 19.43 -6.29
N VAL A 256 13.54 18.30 -6.46
CA VAL A 256 12.78 17.63 -5.40
C VAL A 256 13.45 16.30 -5.09
N ILE A 257 13.96 16.18 -3.87
CA ILE A 257 14.56 14.96 -3.34
C ILE A 257 13.47 14.16 -2.62
N SER A 258 13.44 12.86 -2.84
CA SER A 258 12.52 11.89 -2.24
C SER A 258 13.34 10.80 -1.55
N ARG A 259 13.22 10.70 -0.23
CA ARG A 259 13.76 9.62 0.60
C ARG A 259 12.78 8.45 0.58
N MET A 260 13.20 7.38 -0.08
CA MET A 260 12.43 6.15 -0.23
C MET A 260 12.40 5.36 1.08
N SER A 261 11.50 4.37 1.19
CA SER A 261 11.33 3.55 2.40
C SER A 261 12.53 2.64 2.71
N ASN A 262 13.47 2.52 1.78
CA ASN A 262 14.74 1.81 1.91
C ASN A 262 15.93 2.76 2.14
N ASP A 263 15.68 4.02 2.55
CA ASP A 263 16.69 5.07 2.74
C ASP A 263 17.46 5.50 1.49
N HIS A 264 16.99 5.13 0.30
CA HIS A 264 17.53 5.64 -0.95
C HIS A 264 17.01 7.05 -1.22
N TYR A 265 17.89 7.93 -1.68
CA TYR A 265 17.55 9.28 -2.11
C TYR A 265 17.47 9.32 -3.64
N LEU A 266 16.32 9.76 -4.14
CA LEU A 266 16.11 10.07 -5.55
C LEU A 266 15.77 11.54 -5.68
N TYR A 267 16.26 12.21 -6.72
CA TYR A 267 15.83 13.54 -7.08
C TYR A 267 15.09 13.52 -8.41
N PHE A 268 14.23 14.51 -8.60
CA PHE A 268 13.71 14.87 -9.90
C PHE A 268 13.65 16.39 -10.03
N ASN A 269 13.90 16.88 -11.25
CA ASN A 269 13.69 18.27 -11.62
C ASN A 269 12.25 18.44 -12.13
N PRO A 270 11.40 19.24 -11.47
CA PRO A 270 10.00 19.43 -11.87
C PRO A 270 9.82 20.06 -13.26
N PHE A 271 10.88 20.64 -13.84
CA PHE A 271 10.85 21.32 -15.13
C PHE A 271 11.53 20.53 -16.25
N ASN A 272 12.14 19.37 -15.94
CA ASN A 272 12.80 18.53 -16.93
C ASN A 272 12.73 17.05 -16.54
N ASP A 273 11.85 16.30 -17.21
CA ASP A 273 11.62 14.87 -16.96
C ASP A 273 12.87 13.98 -17.19
N ASN A 274 13.84 14.47 -17.95
CA ASN A 274 15.11 13.77 -18.18
C ASN A 274 16.15 14.06 -17.07
N ASP A 275 15.94 15.09 -16.25
CA ASP A 275 16.82 15.44 -15.14
C ASP A 275 16.28 14.86 -13.81
N ARG A 276 16.47 13.56 -13.66
CA ARG A 276 16.04 12.79 -12.49
C ARG A 276 16.95 11.58 -12.26
N GLY A 277 16.93 11.07 -11.04
CA GLY A 277 17.66 9.84 -10.69
C GLY A 277 18.22 9.89 -9.28
N ASN A 278 19.38 9.28 -9.08
CA ASN A 278 20.09 9.31 -7.80
C ASN A 278 21.20 10.39 -7.82
N ILE A 279 22.02 10.44 -6.77
CA ILE A 279 23.13 11.39 -6.69
C ILE A 279 24.12 11.30 -7.87
N HIS A 280 24.31 10.11 -8.47
CA HIS A 280 25.18 9.98 -9.65
C HIS A 280 24.58 10.67 -10.88
N SER A 281 23.27 10.50 -11.11
CA SER A 281 22.56 11.21 -12.18
C SER A 281 22.65 12.71 -11.98
N PHE A 282 22.50 13.19 -10.74
CA PHE A 282 22.62 14.60 -10.39
C PHE A 282 24.01 15.16 -10.69
N CYS A 283 25.05 14.51 -10.18
CA CYS A 283 26.45 14.85 -10.41
C CYS A 283 26.79 14.87 -11.91
N LYS A 284 26.35 13.86 -12.66
CA LYS A 284 26.53 13.78 -14.11
C LYS A 284 25.86 14.94 -14.84
N ASN A 285 24.60 15.24 -14.52
CA ASN A 285 23.82 16.27 -15.20
C ASN A 285 24.32 17.69 -14.93
N ARG A 286 24.98 17.91 -13.79
CA ARG A 286 25.53 19.22 -13.38
C ARG A 286 27.05 19.32 -13.57
N GLY A 287 27.69 18.30 -14.14
CA GLY A 287 29.13 18.28 -14.38
C GLY A 287 29.99 18.29 -13.11
N VAL A 288 29.47 17.80 -11.99
CA VAL A 288 30.15 17.83 -10.68
C VAL A 288 30.69 16.44 -10.34
N SER A 289 31.92 16.36 -9.84
CA SER A 289 32.54 15.09 -9.40
C SER A 289 32.02 14.66 -8.03
N LEU A 290 31.41 13.47 -7.95
CA LEU A 290 30.95 12.89 -6.69
C LEU A 290 32.10 12.68 -5.69
N LYS A 291 33.29 12.36 -6.17
CA LYS A 291 34.48 12.19 -5.31
C LYS A 291 34.87 13.53 -4.68
N GLU A 292 34.89 14.61 -5.45
CA GLU A 292 35.24 15.95 -4.93
C GLU A 292 34.25 16.40 -3.85
N ILE A 293 32.95 16.14 -4.04
CA ILE A 293 31.90 16.47 -3.06
C ILE A 293 32.07 15.71 -1.74
N LEU A 294 32.44 14.42 -1.81
CA LEU A 294 32.55 13.56 -0.63
C LEU A 294 33.87 13.73 0.14
N TYR A 295 34.97 14.03 -0.55
CA TYR A 295 36.29 14.20 0.05
C TYR A 295 36.58 15.65 0.49
N ALA A 296 35.71 16.61 0.17
CA ALA A 296 35.90 18.01 0.51
C ALA A 296 35.77 18.32 2.02
N ASN A 297 35.22 17.44 2.87
CA ASN A 297 35.35 17.48 4.34
C ASN A 297 34.74 16.21 4.98
N THR A 298 35.53 15.54 5.82
CA THR A 298 35.26 14.30 6.57
C THR A 298 33.87 14.21 7.21
N PHE A 299 33.10 13.17 6.86
CA PHE A 299 31.90 12.77 7.59
C PHE A 299 32.28 11.85 8.75
N GLU A 300 32.40 12.41 9.96
CA GLU A 300 32.37 11.62 11.19
C GLU A 300 30.94 11.16 11.49
N TYR A 301 30.80 9.86 11.75
CA TYR A 301 29.58 9.24 12.22
C TYR A 301 29.07 9.88 13.52
N ALA A 302 27.89 10.51 13.51
CA ALA A 302 26.89 10.46 14.59
C ALA A 302 25.62 11.28 14.27
N HIS A 303 24.46 10.63 14.07
CA HIS A 303 23.44 10.57 15.11
C HIS A 303 22.17 9.80 14.69
N LYS A 304 21.82 8.84 15.56
CA LYS A 304 20.51 8.28 15.91
C LYS A 304 19.29 8.82 15.15
N LEU A 305 18.68 7.97 14.31
CA LEU A 305 17.25 8.03 14.02
C LEU A 305 16.64 6.64 14.19
N GLN A 306 15.63 6.60 15.06
CA GLN A 306 14.83 5.44 15.42
C GLN A 306 14.05 4.91 14.21
N TYR A 307 13.99 3.59 14.17
CA TYR A 307 13.13 2.81 13.27
C TYR A 307 11.67 3.18 13.48
N THR A 308 10.98 3.57 12.40
CA THR A 308 9.52 3.44 12.29
C THR A 308 9.23 2.41 11.20
N ASP A 309 8.40 1.45 11.59
CA ASP A 309 8.11 0.17 10.94
C ASP A 309 7.77 0.27 9.43
N PRO A 310 8.34 -0.58 8.55
CA PRO A 310 8.00 -0.65 7.12
C PRO A 310 6.61 -1.23 6.82
N LYS A 311 5.86 -1.67 7.83
CA LYS A 311 4.53 -2.30 7.66
C LYS A 311 3.39 -1.37 7.28
N GLU A 312 3.60 -0.06 7.22
CA GLU A 312 2.48 0.86 7.19
C GLU A 312 1.77 1.02 5.84
N LYS A 313 2.35 0.74 4.66
CA LYS A 313 1.68 1.12 3.40
C LYS A 313 0.41 0.31 3.06
N GLU A 314 0.42 -1.02 3.27
CA GLU A 314 -0.79 -1.85 3.09
C GLU A 314 -1.73 -1.74 4.29
N SER A 315 -1.20 -1.60 5.51
CA SER A 315 -1.99 -1.34 6.73
C SER A 315 -2.70 0.01 6.68
N ASN A 316 -2.09 1.06 6.13
CA ASN A 316 -2.64 2.42 6.14
C ASN A 316 -3.76 2.59 5.10
N SER A 317 -3.73 1.87 3.99
CA SER A 317 -4.83 1.91 3.01
C SER A 317 -6.07 1.25 3.60
N LEU A 318 -5.95 0.06 4.20
CA LEU A 318 -7.06 -0.60 4.89
C LEU A 318 -7.58 0.21 6.09
N LYS A 319 -6.68 0.80 6.90
CA LYS A 319 -7.07 1.71 7.99
C LYS A 319 -7.82 2.93 7.47
N ALA A 320 -7.31 3.59 6.43
CA ALA A 320 -7.95 4.77 5.84
C ALA A 320 -9.32 4.43 5.23
N ILE A 321 -9.46 3.25 4.60
CA ILE A 321 -10.76 2.78 4.10
C ILE A 321 -11.73 2.58 5.26
N PHE A 322 -11.32 1.87 6.31
CA PHE A 322 -12.16 1.62 7.48
C PHE A 322 -12.53 2.91 8.25
N GLU A 323 -11.62 3.88 8.32
CA GLU A 323 -11.90 5.22 8.87
C GLU A 323 -12.90 5.97 7.99
N PHE A 324 -12.68 5.99 6.68
CA PHE A 324 -13.58 6.65 5.74
C PHE A 324 -14.98 6.02 5.75
N GLU A 325 -15.09 4.70 5.92
CA GLU A 325 -16.39 4.02 6.05
C GLU A 325 -17.19 4.50 7.25
N LYS A 326 -16.53 4.79 8.38
CA LYS A 326 -17.16 5.31 9.59
C LYS A 326 -17.62 6.76 9.49
N PHE A 327 -17.00 7.54 8.61
CA PHE A 327 -17.39 8.95 8.44
C PHE A 327 -18.84 9.08 8.01
N ARG A 328 -19.48 10.13 8.51
CA ARG A 328 -20.85 10.48 8.14
C ARG A 328 -20.88 10.97 6.70
N GLU A 329 -21.95 10.62 5.98
CA GLU A 329 -22.20 11.22 4.67
C GLU A 329 -22.31 12.74 4.81
N ALA A 330 -22.01 13.48 3.74
CA ALA A 330 -22.17 14.94 3.71
C ALA A 330 -23.65 15.40 3.70
N LYS A 331 -24.53 14.67 4.41
CA LYS A 331 -25.94 14.94 4.66
C LYS A 331 -26.08 15.88 5.85
N GLY A 332 -26.50 17.12 5.56
CA GLY A 332 -26.64 18.20 6.54
C GLY A 332 -25.37 19.05 6.73
N ASN A 333 -25.57 20.38 6.74
CA ASN A 333 -24.59 21.46 7.00
C ASN A 333 -23.10 21.08 6.87
N SER A 334 -22.64 20.74 5.66
CA SER A 334 -21.21 20.85 5.36
C SER A 334 -20.89 22.34 5.22
N ASN A 335 -20.67 23.02 6.35
CA ASN A 335 -20.46 24.46 6.37
C ASN A 335 -19.31 24.91 5.44
N TYR A 336 -18.37 24.02 5.15
CA TYR A 336 -17.27 24.30 4.23
C TYR A 336 -17.70 24.39 2.76
N LEU A 337 -18.33 23.34 2.21
CA LEU A 337 -18.69 23.32 0.77
C LEU A 337 -19.74 24.39 0.45
N GLU A 338 -20.73 24.56 1.31
CA GLU A 338 -21.81 25.53 1.08
C GLU A 338 -21.36 26.97 1.32
N PHE A 339 -20.87 27.31 2.53
CA PHE A 339 -20.59 28.71 2.85
C PHE A 339 -19.24 29.20 2.32
N GLN A 340 -18.20 28.36 2.27
CA GLN A 340 -16.88 28.81 1.80
C GLN A 340 -16.69 28.57 0.29
N ARG A 341 -17.26 27.49 -0.26
CA ARG A 341 -17.06 27.10 -1.67
C ARG A 341 -18.25 27.38 -2.57
N GLY A 342 -19.42 27.71 -2.03
CA GLY A 342 -20.62 28.02 -2.81
C GLY A 342 -21.32 26.80 -3.44
N ILE A 343 -20.90 25.59 -3.06
CA ILE A 343 -21.44 24.33 -3.56
C ILE A 343 -22.71 23.99 -2.78
N SER A 344 -23.84 23.85 -3.47
CA SER A 344 -25.13 23.64 -2.81
C SER A 344 -25.23 22.26 -2.15
N ARG A 345 -26.02 22.21 -1.08
CA ARG A 345 -26.30 21.00 -0.31
C ARG A 345 -26.81 19.84 -1.17
N LYS A 346 -27.65 20.14 -2.18
CA LYS A 346 -28.17 19.15 -3.13
C LYS A 346 -27.05 18.45 -3.90
N ILE A 347 -25.98 19.18 -4.24
CA ILE A 347 -24.82 18.62 -4.95
C ILE A 347 -23.96 17.80 -3.99
N SER A 348 -23.62 18.35 -2.81
CA SER A 348 -22.77 17.65 -1.85
C SER A 348 -23.39 16.34 -1.33
N GLU A 349 -24.71 16.28 -1.18
CA GLU A 349 -25.44 15.10 -0.69
C GLU A 349 -25.62 14.01 -1.76
N ALA A 350 -25.49 14.35 -3.04
CA ALA A 350 -25.73 13.43 -4.14
C ALA A 350 -24.51 12.57 -4.51
N PHE A 351 -23.32 12.93 -4.04
CA PHE A 351 -22.08 12.20 -4.31
C PHE A 351 -21.57 11.52 -3.03
N ASN A 352 -20.69 10.52 -3.19
CA ASN A 352 -19.99 9.78 -2.13
C ASN A 352 -18.96 10.62 -1.33
N ILE A 353 -19.33 11.83 -0.93
CA ILE A 353 -18.54 12.75 -0.10
C ILE A 353 -18.89 12.50 1.37
N LYS A 354 -17.86 12.48 2.22
CA LYS A 354 -18.03 12.27 3.66
C LYS A 354 -17.41 13.38 4.49
N LEU A 355 -17.82 13.45 5.76
CA LEU A 355 -17.32 14.38 6.76
C LEU A 355 -16.69 13.61 7.91
N ASP A 356 -15.48 14.03 8.31
CA ASP A 356 -14.87 13.52 9.55
C ASP A 356 -15.56 14.10 10.79
N ASP A 357 -15.10 13.69 11.97
CA ASP A 357 -15.63 14.15 13.28
C ASP A 357 -15.44 15.66 13.52
N HIS A 358 -14.57 16.31 12.73
CA HIS A 358 -14.29 17.75 12.79
C HIS A 358 -15.02 18.53 11.69
N ASN A 359 -15.88 17.89 10.90
CA ASN A 359 -16.59 18.47 9.75
C ASN A 359 -15.67 18.91 8.59
N ASN A 360 -14.50 18.29 8.48
CA ASN A 360 -13.64 18.38 7.32
C ASN A 360 -14.19 17.49 6.21
N VAL A 361 -14.04 17.94 4.97
CA VAL A 361 -14.56 17.22 3.79
C VAL A 361 -13.57 16.16 3.36
N CYS A 362 -14.04 14.94 3.15
CA CYS A 362 -13.24 13.80 2.73
C CYS A 362 -13.66 13.33 1.33
N PHE A 363 -12.70 13.27 0.40
CA PHE A 363 -12.89 12.80 -0.97
C PHE A 363 -12.20 11.45 -1.18
N PRO A 364 -12.90 10.39 -1.63
CA PRO A 364 -12.34 9.05 -1.75
C PRO A 364 -11.38 8.91 -2.95
N HIS A 365 -10.31 8.12 -2.76
CA HIS A 365 -9.32 7.78 -3.78
C HIS A 365 -9.52 6.35 -4.25
N TYR A 366 -9.31 6.12 -5.54
CA TYR A 366 -9.40 4.81 -6.15
C TYR A 366 -8.09 4.45 -6.85
N CYS A 367 -7.68 3.19 -6.70
CA CYS A 367 -6.54 2.59 -7.39
C CYS A 367 -6.99 1.40 -8.23
N LEU A 368 -6.20 1.06 -9.25
CA LEU A 368 -6.39 -0.14 -10.05
C LEU A 368 -5.77 -1.35 -9.34
N GLU A 369 -6.58 -2.36 -9.06
CA GLU A 369 -6.16 -3.67 -8.56
C GLU A 369 -6.31 -4.74 -9.64
N LYS A 370 -5.47 -5.77 -9.55
CA LYS A 370 -5.46 -6.90 -10.48
C LYS A 370 -5.50 -8.21 -9.70
N ILE A 371 -6.47 -9.06 -10.01
CA ILE A 371 -6.48 -10.45 -9.58
C ILE A 371 -5.88 -11.28 -10.72
N PRO A 372 -4.76 -11.99 -10.50
CA PRO A 372 -4.18 -12.88 -11.51
C PRO A 372 -5.19 -13.93 -11.97
N GLY A 373 -5.26 -14.18 -13.27
CA GLY A 373 -6.09 -15.25 -13.82
C GLY A 373 -5.74 -16.61 -13.19
N PHE A 374 -6.77 -17.40 -12.84
CA PHE A 374 -6.58 -18.69 -12.15
C PHE A 374 -5.98 -19.76 -13.07
N LYS A 375 -6.01 -19.54 -14.40
CA LYS A 375 -5.39 -20.41 -15.41
C LYS A 375 -4.36 -19.70 -16.28
N LYS A 376 -3.35 -20.44 -16.71
CA LYS A 376 -2.32 -19.99 -17.65
C LYS A 376 -2.98 -19.63 -19.00
N GLY A 377 -3.10 -18.34 -19.30
CA GLY A 377 -3.74 -17.80 -20.50
C GLY A 377 -5.04 -17.02 -20.26
N GLU A 378 -5.59 -17.03 -19.04
CA GLU A 378 -6.68 -16.12 -18.66
C GLU A 378 -6.13 -14.72 -18.39
N LYS A 379 -6.86 -13.69 -18.85
CA LYS A 379 -6.49 -12.29 -18.57
C LYS A 379 -6.73 -11.98 -17.09
N ASP A 380 -5.81 -11.21 -16.49
CA ASP A 380 -5.98 -10.69 -15.14
C ASP A 380 -7.31 -9.93 -15.02
N LEU A 381 -8.03 -10.19 -13.93
CA LEU A 381 -9.26 -9.47 -13.63
C LEU A 381 -8.88 -8.14 -13.00
N GLU A 382 -9.01 -7.08 -13.79
CA GLU A 382 -8.77 -5.71 -13.36
C GLU A 382 -10.04 -5.08 -12.81
N PHE A 383 -9.92 -4.36 -11.70
CA PHE A 383 -11.00 -3.60 -11.08
C PHE A 383 -10.45 -2.39 -10.32
N ILE A 384 -11.27 -1.37 -10.12
CA ILE A 384 -10.90 -0.23 -9.28
C ILE A 384 -11.48 -0.42 -7.88
N CYS A 385 -10.66 -0.21 -6.86
CA CYS A 385 -11.08 -0.27 -5.46
C CYS A 385 -10.73 1.04 -4.75
N GLN A 386 -11.47 1.37 -3.69
CA GLN A 386 -11.13 2.51 -2.86
C GLN A 386 -9.83 2.21 -2.12
N SER A 387 -8.84 3.10 -2.22
CA SER A 387 -7.52 2.93 -1.64
C SER A 387 -7.21 3.90 -0.50
N GLY A 388 -7.96 5.00 -0.40
CA GLY A 388 -7.70 6.08 0.53
C GLY A 388 -8.67 7.24 0.38
N TYR A 389 -8.30 8.41 0.91
CA TYR A 389 -9.05 9.66 0.75
C TYR A 389 -8.18 10.91 0.97
N THR A 390 -8.59 12.04 0.38
CA THR A 390 -8.09 13.37 0.72
C THR A 390 -9.03 14.04 1.72
N LEU A 391 -8.50 14.47 2.86
CA LEU A 391 -9.15 15.34 3.82
C LEU A 391 -8.84 16.80 3.48
N LYS A 392 -9.88 17.62 3.26
CA LYS A 392 -9.80 19.08 3.10
C LYS A 392 -10.16 19.75 4.42
N PHE A 393 -9.20 20.49 4.97
CA PHE A 393 -9.43 21.20 6.23
C PHE A 393 -10.40 22.35 6.04
N ARG A 394 -11.40 22.43 6.93
CA ARG A 394 -12.28 23.60 7.04
C ARG A 394 -11.49 24.84 7.44
N ASN A 395 -10.56 24.68 8.38
CA ASN A 395 -9.64 25.71 8.84
C ASN A 395 -8.22 25.23 8.56
N PRO A 396 -7.48 25.88 7.65
CA PRO A 396 -6.11 25.48 7.34
C PRO A 396 -5.22 25.45 8.58
N LEU A 397 -4.27 24.53 8.63
CA LEU A 397 -3.32 24.44 9.75
C LEU A 397 -2.16 25.42 9.52
N PHE A 398 -1.96 26.32 10.47
CA PHE A 398 -0.89 27.33 10.43
C PHE A 398 0.33 26.96 11.28
N LYS A 399 0.25 25.87 12.03
CA LYS A 399 1.31 25.38 12.91
C LYS A 399 1.58 23.90 12.69
N ASP A 400 2.82 23.47 12.91
CA ASP A 400 3.18 22.05 12.94
C ASP A 400 2.75 21.39 14.26
N ARG A 401 3.11 20.11 14.44
CA ARG A 401 2.77 19.33 15.66
C ARG A 401 3.49 19.84 16.91
N ASP A 402 4.62 20.51 16.74
CA ASP A 402 5.45 21.04 17.82
C ASP A 402 5.11 22.52 18.13
N GLY A 403 4.10 23.07 17.44
CA GLY A 403 3.58 24.42 17.65
C GLY A 403 4.30 25.51 16.86
N ASN A 404 5.27 25.15 16.01
CA ASN A 404 6.01 26.12 15.20
C ASN A 404 5.15 26.63 14.03
N PRO A 405 5.25 27.91 13.67
CA PRO A 405 4.51 28.47 12.55
C PRO A 405 4.95 27.89 11.20
N LEU A 406 3.99 27.58 10.34
CA LEU A 406 4.22 27.11 8.98
C LEU A 406 4.28 28.29 8.02
N ASN A 407 5.28 28.29 7.12
CA ASN A 407 5.43 29.30 6.06
C ASN A 407 4.21 29.39 5.13
N LYS A 408 3.50 28.26 4.92
CA LYS A 408 2.22 28.20 4.21
C LYS A 408 1.25 27.30 4.96
N PRO A 409 -0.03 27.66 5.04
CA PRO A 409 -0.99 26.86 5.76
C PRO A 409 -1.29 25.55 5.03
N ILE A 410 -1.37 24.44 5.76
CA ILE A 410 -1.76 23.14 5.22
C ILE A 410 -3.28 23.13 5.05
N LYS A 411 -3.73 23.03 3.80
CA LYS A 411 -5.16 23.04 3.43
C LYS A 411 -5.76 21.64 3.29
N SER A 412 -4.93 20.60 3.18
CA SER A 412 -5.38 19.23 2.97
C SER A 412 -4.36 18.18 3.37
N LEU A 413 -4.83 16.98 3.72
CA LEU A 413 -4.02 15.79 3.97
C LEU A 413 -4.55 14.61 3.16
N CYS A 414 -3.67 13.66 2.88
CA CYS A 414 -4.00 12.43 2.16
C CYS A 414 -3.78 11.24 3.09
N TYR A 415 -4.74 10.31 3.13
CA TYR A 415 -4.70 9.09 3.94
C TYR A 415 -4.88 7.88 3.02
N GLY A 416 -4.14 6.80 3.30
CA GLY A 416 -4.16 5.59 2.47
C GLY A 416 -3.39 5.71 1.14
N GLY A 417 -3.74 4.86 0.18
CA GLY A 417 -3.17 4.83 -1.16
C GLY A 417 -3.67 5.99 -2.02
N LYS A 418 -2.73 6.75 -2.61
CA LYS A 418 -3.04 7.90 -3.48
C LYS A 418 -3.32 7.44 -4.91
N GLY A 419 -4.56 7.61 -5.34
CA GLY A 419 -5.04 7.24 -6.68
C GLY A 419 -5.78 8.39 -7.36
N LEU A 420 -6.80 8.09 -8.16
CA LEU A 420 -7.71 9.10 -8.73
C LEU A 420 -8.81 9.42 -7.71
N GLU A 421 -9.09 10.70 -7.47
CA GLU A 421 -10.28 11.12 -6.71
C GLU A 421 -11.51 10.92 -7.60
N ILE A 422 -12.46 10.06 -7.18
CA ILE A 422 -13.67 9.78 -7.98
C ILE A 422 -14.90 10.06 -7.13
N LEU A 423 -15.70 11.04 -7.56
CA LEU A 423 -17.02 11.28 -6.98
C LEU A 423 -18.11 10.72 -7.90
N LYS A 424 -18.98 9.89 -7.32
CA LYS A 424 -20.09 9.25 -8.03
C LYS A 424 -21.33 9.20 -7.15
N SER A 425 -22.50 9.23 -7.79
CA SER A 425 -23.76 8.93 -7.11
C SER A 425 -23.77 7.49 -6.60
N PRO A 426 -24.34 7.21 -5.41
CA PRO A 426 -24.59 5.85 -4.95
C PRO A 426 -25.36 4.99 -5.97
N ASP A 427 -26.26 5.60 -6.73
CA ASP A 427 -27.07 4.93 -7.75
C ASP A 427 -26.30 4.66 -9.07
N CYS A 428 -25.13 5.30 -9.24
CA CYS A 428 -24.22 5.05 -10.34
C CYS A 428 -23.36 3.80 -10.07
N THR A 429 -23.91 2.62 -10.39
CA THR A 429 -23.29 1.32 -10.12
C THR A 429 -22.46 0.76 -11.27
N HIS A 430 -22.65 1.23 -12.50
CA HIS A 430 -21.94 0.72 -13.69
C HIS A 430 -21.43 1.86 -14.58
N LEU A 431 -20.18 1.75 -15.05
CA LEU A 431 -19.57 2.71 -15.98
C LEU A 431 -20.32 2.82 -17.33
N SER A 432 -21.06 1.80 -17.74
CA SER A 432 -21.88 1.82 -18.96
C SER A 432 -23.05 2.83 -18.90
N LYS A 433 -23.46 3.24 -17.70
CA LYS A 433 -24.51 4.27 -17.51
C LYS A 433 -23.94 5.69 -17.51
N VAL A 434 -22.61 5.83 -17.45
CA VAL A 434 -21.94 7.12 -17.42
C VAL A 434 -21.87 7.70 -18.83
N GLN A 435 -22.42 8.89 -19.02
CA GLN A 435 -22.40 9.66 -20.26
C GLN A 435 -21.35 10.77 -20.22
N ASN A 436 -21.06 11.32 -19.04
CA ASN A 436 -20.10 12.41 -18.86
C ASN A 436 -19.04 12.03 -17.83
N ILE A 437 -17.77 12.23 -18.16
CA ILE A 437 -16.65 12.06 -17.23
C ILE A 437 -15.91 13.39 -17.16
N ILE A 438 -16.07 14.11 -16.07
CA ILE A 438 -15.44 15.41 -15.84
C ILE A 438 -14.08 15.18 -15.18
N ILE A 439 -13.01 15.72 -15.77
CA ILE A 439 -11.64 15.61 -15.24
C ILE A 439 -11.13 17.02 -14.91
N THR A 440 -10.81 17.24 -13.62
CA THR A 440 -10.28 18.52 -13.10
C THR A 440 -9.01 18.31 -12.25
N GLU A 441 -8.40 19.42 -11.81
CA GLU A 441 -7.30 19.37 -10.85
C GLU A 441 -7.77 18.97 -9.44
N SER A 442 -8.89 19.53 -8.97
CA SER A 442 -9.44 19.23 -7.64
C SER A 442 -10.91 18.80 -7.67
N SER A 443 -11.31 17.98 -6.68
CA SER A 443 -12.70 17.56 -6.50
C SER A 443 -13.66 18.73 -6.31
N ILE A 444 -13.19 19.85 -5.75
CA ILE A 444 -13.99 21.08 -5.58
C ILE A 444 -14.32 21.69 -6.94
N ASP A 445 -13.37 21.68 -7.89
CA ASP A 445 -13.58 22.21 -9.23
C ASP A 445 -14.53 21.32 -10.04
N SER A 446 -14.40 20.00 -9.90
CA SER A 446 -15.34 19.04 -10.50
C SER A 446 -16.77 19.28 -10.03
N LEU A 447 -16.98 19.46 -8.71
CA LEU A 447 -18.29 19.77 -8.14
C LEU A 447 -18.80 21.14 -8.60
N SER A 448 -17.91 22.13 -8.66
CA SER A 448 -18.26 23.50 -9.04
C SER A 448 -18.68 23.60 -10.50
N PHE A 449 -17.93 22.94 -11.39
CA PHE A 449 -18.27 22.80 -12.80
C PHE A 449 -19.61 22.09 -12.99
N PHE A 450 -19.82 20.96 -12.31
CA PHE A 450 -21.08 20.21 -12.39
C PHE A 450 -22.28 21.06 -11.94
N GLU A 451 -22.14 21.81 -10.84
CA GLU A 451 -23.20 22.69 -10.36
C GLU A 451 -23.50 23.84 -11.32
N LEU A 452 -22.47 24.50 -11.87
CA LEU A 452 -22.63 25.54 -12.89
C LEU A 452 -23.44 25.05 -14.10
N LYS A 453 -23.16 23.83 -14.58
CA LYS A 453 -23.89 23.22 -15.70
C LYS A 453 -25.36 22.98 -15.36
N LYS A 454 -25.65 22.48 -14.15
CA LYS A 454 -27.04 22.31 -13.69
C LYS A 454 -27.78 23.63 -13.51
N GLU A 455 -27.15 24.65 -12.93
CA GLU A 455 -27.75 25.97 -12.73
C GLU A 455 -28.05 26.68 -14.06
N ARG A 456 -27.27 26.40 -15.11
CA ARG A 456 -27.52 26.87 -16.48
C ARG A 456 -28.58 26.05 -17.23
N GLY A 457 -29.19 25.04 -16.59
CA GLY A 457 -30.25 24.24 -17.19
C GLY A 457 -29.77 23.17 -18.18
N GLU A 458 -28.48 22.83 -18.21
CA GLU A 458 -27.95 21.79 -19.09
C GLU A 458 -28.42 20.39 -18.63
N ARG A 459 -29.48 19.87 -19.27
CA ARG A 459 -30.15 18.61 -18.90
C ARG A 459 -29.28 17.35 -19.04
N ASN A 460 -28.18 17.42 -19.80
CA ASN A 460 -27.29 16.28 -20.03
C ASN A 460 -26.43 15.95 -18.81
N PHE A 461 -26.30 16.86 -17.84
CA PHE A 461 -25.56 16.65 -16.61
C PHE A 461 -26.51 16.19 -15.51
N ASP A 462 -26.51 14.89 -15.23
CA ASP A 462 -27.26 14.31 -14.12
C ASP A 462 -26.35 13.52 -13.15
N PHE A 463 -26.80 13.36 -11.91
CA PHE A 463 -26.02 12.69 -10.86
C PHE A 463 -25.68 11.24 -11.21
N ASN A 464 -26.59 10.56 -11.90
CA ASN A 464 -26.47 9.13 -12.19
C ASN A 464 -25.77 8.83 -13.52
N ASN A 465 -25.57 9.85 -14.37
CA ASN A 465 -24.88 9.71 -15.66
C ASN A 465 -23.53 10.44 -15.71
N THR A 466 -23.11 11.07 -14.61
CA THR A 466 -21.90 11.90 -14.58
C THR A 466 -20.94 11.42 -13.51
N LEU A 467 -19.70 11.17 -13.93
CA LEU A 467 -18.59 10.81 -13.05
C LEU A 467 -17.65 12.03 -12.90
N LEU A 468 -17.31 12.36 -11.66
CA LEU A 468 -16.40 13.47 -11.35
C LEU A 468 -15.04 12.90 -10.97
N CYS A 469 -13.98 13.30 -11.67
CA CYS A 469 -12.63 12.79 -11.50
C CYS A 469 -11.66 13.93 -11.25
N ALA A 470 -10.93 13.87 -10.14
CA ALA A 470 -9.90 14.85 -9.81
C ALA A 470 -8.51 14.22 -9.71
N THR A 471 -7.53 14.88 -10.33
CA THR A 471 -6.16 14.38 -10.48
C THR A 471 -5.26 14.74 -9.30
N GLY A 472 -5.62 15.74 -8.49
CA GLY A 472 -4.80 16.22 -7.37
C GLY A 472 -3.53 16.97 -7.81
N GLY A 473 -3.54 17.54 -9.02
CA GLY A 473 -2.53 18.48 -9.54
C GLY A 473 -1.15 17.89 -9.85
N ASN A 474 -1.00 16.56 -9.85
CA ASN A 474 0.27 15.90 -10.18
C ASN A 474 0.03 14.61 -10.97
N LYS A 475 0.92 14.31 -11.94
CA LYS A 475 0.93 13.01 -12.63
C LYS A 475 1.37 11.93 -11.64
N ASN A 476 0.46 11.00 -11.33
CA ASN A 476 0.79 9.79 -10.58
C ASN A 476 0.44 8.58 -11.44
N GLU A 477 1.34 7.59 -11.50
CA GLU A 477 1.15 6.36 -12.28
C GLU A 477 -0.16 5.65 -11.91
N SER A 478 -0.53 5.67 -10.62
CA SER A 478 -1.80 5.11 -10.16
C SER A 478 -3.02 5.82 -10.78
N THR A 479 -2.99 7.15 -10.83
CA THR A 479 -4.05 7.98 -11.43
C THR A 479 -4.18 7.69 -12.92
N THR A 480 -3.05 7.57 -13.64
CA THR A 480 -3.04 7.21 -15.06
C THR A 480 -3.69 5.84 -15.30
N LYS A 481 -3.32 4.82 -14.53
CA LYS A 481 -3.88 3.45 -14.66
C LYS A 481 -5.40 3.41 -14.44
N VAL A 482 -5.91 4.20 -13.49
CA VAL A 482 -7.35 4.29 -13.24
C VAL A 482 -8.07 5.01 -14.38
N LEU A 483 -7.48 6.06 -14.93
CA LEU A 483 -8.04 6.74 -16.11
C LEU A 483 -8.05 5.85 -17.35
N GLU A 484 -7.00 5.05 -17.58
CA GLU A 484 -6.96 4.03 -18.65
C GLU A 484 -8.07 2.98 -18.46
N PHE A 485 -8.24 2.49 -17.23
CA PHE A 485 -9.31 1.55 -16.90
C PHE A 485 -10.70 2.12 -17.21
N ILE A 486 -10.94 3.38 -16.85
CA ILE A 486 -12.21 4.09 -17.14
C ILE A 486 -12.35 4.29 -18.65
N ARG A 487 -11.31 4.77 -19.35
CA ARG A 487 -11.28 4.96 -20.80
C ARG A 487 -11.67 3.69 -21.55
N ASP A 488 -11.19 2.54 -21.12
CA ASP A 488 -11.39 1.28 -21.83
C ASP A 488 -12.81 0.72 -21.61
N ARG A 489 -13.47 1.06 -20.50
CA ARG A 489 -14.80 0.54 -20.11
C ARG A 489 -15.96 1.52 -20.33
N ALA A 490 -15.72 2.82 -20.29
CA ALA A 490 -16.72 3.86 -20.52
C ALA A 490 -16.71 4.30 -22.01
N THR A 491 -17.05 3.37 -22.91
CA THR A 491 -16.83 3.54 -24.35
C THR A 491 -17.66 4.66 -24.97
N GLU A 492 -18.87 4.90 -24.45
CA GLU A 492 -19.83 5.90 -24.96
C GLU A 492 -19.75 7.25 -24.24
N ALA A 493 -18.94 7.36 -23.19
CA ALA A 493 -18.86 8.56 -22.38
C ALA A 493 -18.08 9.68 -23.10
N THR A 494 -18.52 10.92 -22.85
CA THR A 494 -17.78 12.14 -23.22
C THR A 494 -16.87 12.54 -22.07
N PHE A 495 -15.57 12.64 -22.36
CA PHE A 495 -14.56 13.11 -21.42
C PHE A 495 -14.48 14.63 -21.50
N ILE A 496 -14.80 15.30 -20.39
CA ILE A 496 -14.79 16.75 -20.27
C ILE A 496 -13.53 17.15 -19.51
N LEU A 497 -12.57 17.76 -20.19
CA LEU A 497 -11.32 18.23 -19.61
C LEU A 497 -11.50 19.68 -19.16
N ALA A 498 -11.46 19.89 -17.85
CA ALA A 498 -11.76 21.14 -17.18
C ALA A 498 -10.61 21.49 -16.21
N MET A 499 -9.39 21.53 -16.73
CA MET A 499 -8.17 21.80 -15.97
C MET A 499 -7.93 23.30 -15.77
N ASP A 500 -7.13 23.66 -14.77
CA ASP A 500 -6.72 25.04 -14.51
C ASP A 500 -6.04 25.67 -15.75
N GLN A 501 -6.22 26.97 -15.94
CA GLN A 501 -5.69 27.67 -17.12
C GLN A 501 -4.19 28.01 -17.05
N ASP A 502 -3.50 27.62 -15.98
CA ASP A 502 -2.07 27.88 -15.84
C ASP A 502 -1.23 26.96 -16.75
N GLU A 503 0.08 27.22 -16.82
CA GLU A 503 0.99 26.44 -17.68
C GLU A 503 0.96 24.94 -17.36
N LYS A 504 0.74 24.58 -16.09
CA LYS A 504 0.67 23.19 -15.64
C LYS A 504 -0.62 22.53 -16.09
N GLY A 505 -1.76 23.18 -15.89
CA GLY A 505 -3.05 22.65 -16.30
C GLY A 505 -3.15 22.48 -17.82
N LYS A 506 -2.56 23.39 -18.61
CA LYS A 506 -2.41 23.23 -20.07
C LYS A 506 -1.57 22.01 -20.44
N TYR A 507 -0.42 21.84 -19.80
CA TYR A 507 0.43 20.67 -20.00
C TYR A 507 -0.29 19.36 -19.64
N PHE A 508 -1.02 19.32 -18.52
CA PHE A 508 -1.83 18.16 -18.13
C PHE A 508 -2.96 17.87 -19.12
N THR A 509 -3.58 18.90 -19.68
CA THR A 509 -4.65 18.76 -20.69
C THR A 509 -4.14 18.02 -21.93
N GLU A 510 -2.95 18.37 -22.43
CA GLU A 510 -2.35 17.67 -23.57
C GLU A 510 -2.02 16.21 -23.27
N GLN A 511 -1.50 15.91 -22.07
CA GLN A 511 -1.27 14.52 -21.66
C GLN A 511 -2.56 13.71 -21.55
N LEU A 512 -3.64 14.32 -21.06
CA LEU A 512 -4.95 13.66 -20.98
C LEU A 512 -5.54 13.41 -22.36
N LYS A 513 -5.35 14.32 -23.33
CA LYS A 513 -5.74 14.10 -24.73
C LYS A 513 -5.02 12.91 -25.34
N GLU A 514 -3.73 12.78 -25.08
CA GLU A 514 -2.95 11.62 -25.53
C GLU A 514 -3.46 10.33 -24.89
N LEU A 515 -3.69 10.34 -23.57
CA LEU A 515 -4.21 9.19 -22.83
C LEU A 515 -5.58 8.73 -23.32
N LEU A 516 -6.45 9.69 -23.66
CA LEU A 516 -7.85 9.49 -24.06
C LEU A 516 -8.04 9.43 -25.58
N LYS A 517 -6.97 9.26 -26.34
CA LYS A 517 -7.01 9.20 -27.80
C LYS A 517 -8.04 8.17 -28.29
N GLY A 518 -8.89 8.60 -29.22
CA GLY A 518 -9.98 7.77 -29.75
C GLY A 518 -11.30 7.83 -28.97
N ARG A 519 -11.38 8.65 -27.91
CA ARG A 519 -12.64 8.95 -27.19
C ARG A 519 -13.19 10.33 -27.55
N LYS A 520 -14.47 10.57 -27.22
CA LYS A 520 -15.11 11.89 -27.34
C LYS A 520 -14.56 12.80 -26.24
N ILE A 521 -13.81 13.83 -26.62
CA ILE A 521 -13.20 14.80 -25.69
C ILE A 521 -13.84 16.17 -25.92
N LYS A 522 -14.21 16.84 -24.83
CA LYS A 522 -14.64 18.23 -24.80
C LYS A 522 -13.75 19.01 -23.84
N GLU A 523 -13.20 20.13 -24.28
CA GLU A 523 -12.44 21.03 -23.41
C GLU A 523 -13.36 22.13 -22.89
N GLU A 524 -13.25 22.43 -21.62
CA GLU A 524 -13.98 23.50 -20.94
C GLU A 524 -12.99 24.31 -20.11
N TYR A 525 -13.16 25.62 -20.11
CA TYR A 525 -12.23 26.54 -19.45
C TYR A 525 -12.99 27.45 -18.48
N SER A 526 -12.42 27.68 -17.30
CA SER A 526 -12.93 28.65 -16.32
C SER A 526 -12.73 30.08 -16.81
N GLU A 527 -13.56 31.03 -16.43
CA GLU A 527 -13.32 32.45 -16.73
C GLU A 527 -12.32 33.07 -15.75
N PHE A 528 -12.38 32.64 -14.48
CA PHE A 528 -11.42 33.01 -13.44
C PHE A 528 -10.32 31.95 -13.32
N LYS A 529 -9.63 31.94 -12.18
CA LYS A 529 -8.51 31.05 -11.91
C LYS A 529 -8.90 29.56 -12.03
N ASP A 530 -10.04 29.20 -11.44
CA ASP A 530 -10.57 27.83 -11.41
C ASP A 530 -12.12 27.85 -11.43
N PHE A 531 -12.74 26.68 -11.63
CA PHE A 531 -14.20 26.57 -11.70
C PHE A 531 -14.88 26.84 -10.34
N ASN A 532 -14.17 26.75 -9.22
CA ASN A 532 -14.73 27.14 -7.92
C ASN A 532 -14.94 28.66 -7.84
N ASP A 533 -13.98 29.43 -8.34
CA ASP A 533 -14.10 30.88 -8.44
C ASP A 533 -15.23 31.29 -9.41
N ASP A 534 -15.40 30.60 -10.54
CA ASP A 534 -16.55 30.78 -11.44
C ASP A 534 -17.89 30.55 -10.74
N LEU A 535 -18.03 29.45 -9.97
CA LEU A 535 -19.26 29.16 -9.24
C LEU A 535 -19.55 30.23 -8.19
N ARG A 536 -18.54 30.65 -7.42
CA ARG A 536 -18.70 31.70 -6.40
C ARG A 536 -19.10 33.03 -7.02
N ALA A 537 -18.48 33.40 -8.15
CA ALA A 537 -18.87 34.57 -8.92
C ALA A 537 -20.31 34.48 -9.41
N PHE A 538 -20.70 33.33 -9.98
CA PHE A 538 -22.07 33.08 -10.44
C PHE A 538 -23.09 33.23 -9.31
N LYS A 539 -22.85 32.63 -8.13
CA LYS A 539 -23.76 32.72 -6.97
C LYS A 539 -23.90 34.16 -6.42
N ILE A 540 -22.88 35.00 -6.60
CA ILE A 540 -22.96 36.43 -6.25
C ILE A 540 -23.87 37.18 -7.23
N ILE A 541 -23.75 36.91 -8.53
CA ILE A 541 -24.50 37.62 -9.58
C ILE A 541 -25.94 37.11 -9.71
N SER A 542 -26.16 35.80 -9.68
CA SER A 542 -27.48 35.18 -9.96
C SER A 542 -28.56 35.53 -8.93
N LYS A 543 -28.18 36.04 -7.75
CA LYS A 543 -29.14 36.64 -6.79
C LYS A 543 -29.86 37.88 -7.35
N ASP A 544 -29.34 38.49 -8.41
CA ASP A 544 -29.91 39.69 -9.06
C ASP A 544 -30.78 39.41 -10.30
N LYS A 545 -31.17 38.14 -10.56
CA LYS A 545 -32.04 37.73 -11.70
C LYS A 545 -31.52 38.14 -13.10
N LEU A 546 -30.23 37.98 -13.37
CA LEU A 546 -29.69 38.14 -14.73
C LEU A 546 -29.61 36.78 -15.44
N ASN A 547 -30.19 36.67 -16.64
CA ASN A 547 -30.01 35.54 -17.54
C ASN A 547 -28.57 35.57 -18.07
N LEU A 548 -27.68 34.81 -17.44
CA LEU A 548 -26.29 34.66 -17.86
C LEU A 548 -26.17 33.40 -18.72
N GLU A 549 -26.18 33.56 -20.04
CA GLU A 549 -26.08 32.43 -20.98
C GLU A 549 -24.62 32.03 -21.29
N THR A 550 -23.62 32.88 -21.03
CA THR A 550 -22.20 32.59 -21.38
C THR A 550 -21.18 32.88 -20.25
N ASN A 551 -19.98 32.28 -20.32
CA ASN A 551 -18.86 32.52 -19.39
C ASN A 551 -18.28 33.93 -19.51
N GLN A 552 -18.22 34.51 -20.72
CA GLN A 552 -17.66 35.85 -20.94
C GLN A 552 -18.49 36.97 -20.28
N ASP A 553 -19.80 36.74 -20.12
CA ASP A 553 -20.67 37.67 -19.39
C ASP A 553 -20.39 37.66 -17.88
N LEU A 554 -19.77 36.61 -17.35
CA LEU A 554 -19.59 36.41 -15.91
C LEU A 554 -18.62 37.42 -15.30
N LYS A 555 -17.44 37.61 -15.92
CA LYS A 555 -16.42 38.54 -15.43
C LYS A 555 -16.91 39.98 -15.44
N LYS A 556 -17.46 40.43 -16.57
CA LYS A 556 -18.01 41.77 -16.72
C LYS A 556 -19.16 42.03 -15.75
N SER A 557 -20.03 41.04 -15.55
CA SER A 557 -21.14 41.14 -14.59
C SER A 557 -20.63 41.21 -13.13
N LEU A 558 -19.59 40.44 -12.80
CA LEU A 558 -18.95 40.51 -11.48
C LEU A 558 -18.30 41.87 -11.24
N GLU A 559 -17.58 42.41 -12.22
CA GLU A 559 -16.96 43.73 -12.16
C GLU A 559 -18.00 44.85 -11.97
N ASN A 560 -19.10 44.78 -12.72
CA ASN A 560 -20.23 45.71 -12.58
C ASN A 560 -20.85 45.62 -11.18
N LYS A 561 -21.08 44.40 -10.68
CA LYS A 561 -21.62 44.17 -9.33
C LYS A 561 -20.67 44.70 -8.27
N MET A 562 -19.37 44.46 -8.40
CA MET A 562 -18.35 45.00 -7.51
C MET A 562 -18.37 46.54 -7.47
N CYS A 563 -18.44 47.19 -8.63
CA CYS A 563 -18.54 48.64 -8.72
C CYS A 563 -19.83 49.17 -8.05
N GLN A 564 -20.94 48.46 -8.20
CA GLN A 564 -22.19 48.79 -7.53
C GLN A 564 -22.06 48.70 -6.00
N ILE A 565 -21.50 47.60 -5.49
CA ILE A 565 -21.30 47.38 -4.05
C ILE A 565 -20.39 48.47 -3.44
N LEU A 566 -19.30 48.83 -4.13
CA LEU A 566 -18.40 49.91 -3.68
C LEU A 566 -19.12 51.27 -3.60
N LYS A 567 -19.96 51.59 -4.58
CA LYS A 567 -20.78 52.82 -4.58
C LYS A 567 -21.78 52.83 -3.43
N ASP A 568 -22.44 51.69 -3.22
CA ASP A 568 -23.43 51.50 -2.16
C ASP A 568 -22.77 51.67 -0.77
N LEU A 569 -21.62 51.03 -0.53
CA LEU A 569 -20.89 51.15 0.73
C LEU A 569 -20.38 52.58 1.03
N LYS A 570 -20.10 53.37 -0.01
CA LYS A 570 -19.75 54.80 0.14
C LYS A 570 -20.96 55.65 0.55
N ASN A 571 -22.18 55.18 0.29
CA ASN A 571 -23.39 55.89 0.69
C ASN A 571 -23.69 55.64 2.17
N HIS A 572 -23.54 56.66 3.02
CA HIS A 572 -23.75 56.57 4.48
C HIS A 572 -25.20 56.26 4.92
N ARG A 573 -26.14 56.08 3.98
CA ARG A 573 -27.55 55.76 4.26
C ARG A 573 -27.85 54.25 4.36
N ILE A 574 -26.86 53.37 4.17
CA ILE A 574 -27.05 51.93 4.29
C ILE A 574 -27.09 51.50 5.76
N ASN A 575 -28.07 50.66 6.11
CA ASN A 575 -28.19 50.09 7.45
C ASN A 575 -26.94 49.26 7.81
N PRO A 576 -26.42 49.33 9.05
CA PRO A 576 -25.27 48.55 9.53
C PRO A 576 -25.26 47.06 9.12
N LYS A 577 -26.38 46.35 9.25
CA LYS A 577 -26.47 44.92 8.88
C LYS A 577 -26.26 44.68 7.39
N GLN A 578 -26.83 45.56 6.56
CA GLN A 578 -26.69 45.48 5.11
C GLN A 578 -25.27 45.87 4.69
N ARG A 579 -24.66 46.87 5.36
CA ARG A 579 -23.27 47.26 5.15
C ARG A 579 -22.32 46.09 5.44
N GLU A 580 -22.53 45.36 6.53
CA GLU A 580 -21.73 44.19 6.88
C GLU A 580 -21.85 43.06 5.84
N PHE A 581 -23.07 42.79 5.36
CA PHE A 581 -23.30 41.80 4.32
C PHE A 581 -22.63 42.15 2.98
N GLU A 582 -22.71 43.42 2.56
CA GLU A 582 -22.05 43.91 1.35
C GLU A 582 -20.51 43.90 1.47
N LEU A 583 -19.97 44.18 2.67
CA LEU A 583 -18.54 44.02 2.94
C LEU A 583 -18.07 42.57 2.82
N GLN A 584 -18.81 41.60 3.38
CA GLN A 584 -18.49 40.18 3.26
C GLN A 584 -18.50 39.71 1.80
N LYS A 585 -19.47 40.16 0.99
CA LYS A 585 -19.47 39.88 -0.45
C LYS A 585 -18.24 40.46 -1.13
N LEU A 586 -17.86 41.68 -0.78
CA LEU A 586 -16.74 42.36 -1.40
C LEU A 586 -15.40 41.67 -1.06
N GLU A 587 -15.23 41.17 0.17
CA GLU A 587 -14.11 40.32 0.56
C GLU A 587 -14.04 39.04 -0.30
N VAL A 588 -15.18 38.39 -0.54
CA VAL A 588 -15.26 37.22 -1.43
C VAL A 588 -14.89 37.59 -2.87
N ILE A 589 -15.42 38.68 -3.43
CA ILE A 589 -15.10 39.14 -4.78
C ILE A 589 -13.59 39.39 -4.91
N LYS A 590 -12.97 40.02 -3.91
CA LYS A 590 -11.53 40.28 -3.91
C LYS A 590 -10.69 39.00 -4.00
N THR A 591 -11.18 37.87 -3.47
CA THR A 591 -10.48 36.57 -3.60
C THR A 591 -10.57 35.97 -5.00
N ILE A 592 -11.58 36.33 -5.78
CA ILE A 592 -11.87 35.79 -7.13
C ILE A 592 -11.25 36.69 -8.21
N CYS A 593 -11.47 38.01 -8.08
CA CYS A 593 -11.03 39.03 -9.02
C CYS A 593 -10.27 40.12 -8.24
N PRO A 594 -8.92 40.15 -8.32
CA PRO A 594 -8.12 41.16 -7.65
C PRO A 594 -8.53 42.57 -8.07
N PHE A 595 -8.55 43.49 -7.10
CA PHE A 595 -8.92 44.88 -7.35
C PHE A 595 -7.83 45.59 -8.15
N ASN A 596 -8.26 46.51 -9.01
CA ASN A 596 -7.33 47.49 -9.55
C ASN A 596 -6.96 48.53 -8.47
N ARG A 597 -5.92 49.32 -8.75
CA ARG A 597 -5.38 50.31 -7.80
C ARG A 597 -6.42 51.29 -7.25
N ILE A 598 -7.43 51.65 -8.04
CA ILE A 598 -8.48 52.60 -7.65
C ILE A 598 -9.47 51.92 -6.70
N GLN A 599 -9.91 50.72 -7.05
CA GLN A 599 -10.82 49.90 -6.24
C GLN A 599 -10.18 49.55 -4.89
N ASP A 600 -8.90 49.21 -4.88
CA ASP A 600 -8.17 48.93 -3.64
C ASP A 600 -8.10 50.16 -2.73
N LYS A 601 -7.87 51.35 -3.29
CA LYS A 601 -7.89 52.60 -2.51
C LYS A 601 -9.26 52.82 -1.86
N PHE A 602 -10.34 52.70 -2.63
CA PHE A 602 -11.71 52.83 -2.10
C PHE A 602 -12.03 51.80 -1.03
N TYR A 603 -11.59 50.55 -1.22
CA TYR A 603 -11.77 49.51 -0.23
C TYR A 603 -11.08 49.84 1.10
N GLN A 604 -9.82 50.30 1.05
CA GLN A 604 -9.08 50.68 2.25
C GLN A 604 -9.73 51.85 3.01
N GLU A 605 -10.23 52.85 2.29
CA GLU A 605 -10.99 53.96 2.89
C GLU A 605 -12.23 53.44 3.66
N ILE A 606 -13.00 52.52 3.07
CA ILE A 606 -14.19 51.93 3.69
C ILE A 606 -13.83 51.09 4.94
N VAL A 607 -12.73 50.33 4.89
CA VAL A 607 -12.26 49.51 6.02
C VAL A 607 -11.75 50.39 7.17
N GLN A 608 -10.99 51.45 6.87
CA GLN A 608 -10.51 52.40 7.87
C GLN A 608 -11.68 53.12 8.58
N GLU A 609 -12.71 53.54 7.84
CA GLU A 609 -13.94 54.11 8.43
C GLU A 609 -14.62 53.12 9.40
N LYS A 610 -14.64 51.82 9.07
CA LYS A 610 -15.22 50.79 9.93
C LYS A 610 -14.42 50.65 11.24
N GLU A 611 -13.09 50.62 11.17
CA GLU A 611 -12.24 50.53 12.37
C GLU A 611 -12.36 51.77 13.27
N LEU A 612 -12.47 52.97 12.67
CA LEU A 612 -12.70 54.22 13.40
C LEU A 612 -14.06 54.26 14.10
N ASN A 613 -15.11 53.72 13.47
CA ASN A 613 -16.46 53.65 14.06
C ASN A 613 -16.61 52.54 15.11
N LEU A 614 -15.76 51.50 15.10
CA LEU A 614 -15.71 50.47 16.14
C LEU A 614 -14.94 50.92 17.40
N ARG A 615 -14.07 51.93 17.26
CA ARG A 615 -13.29 52.52 18.36
C ARG A 615 -13.98 53.70 19.05
N ARG A 616 -15.04 54.24 18.44
CA ARG A 616 -15.95 55.24 19.01
C ARG A 616 -17.15 54.54 19.62
#